data_AF-A0A1E5L4T7-F1
#
_entry.id   AF-A0A1E5L4T7-F1
#
_cell.length_a   1.000
_cell.length_b   1.000
_cell.length_c   1.000
_cell.angle_alpha   90.00
_cell.angle_beta   90.00
_cell.angle_gamma   90.00
#
_symmetry.space_group_name_H-M   'P 1'
#
loop_
_entity.id
_entity.type
_entity.pdbx_description
1 polymer ?
#
loop_
_entity_poly.entity_id
_entity_poly.type
_entity_poly.pdbx_seq_one_letter_code
_entity_poly.pdbx_strand_id
1 'polypeptide(L)'
;MFLTPSREQSMLDIASKQFQYKLRSYFDIFISLMIVQLIGVLFSFNGVGSMSSSFANLTFQIRTISNEIIIVFAMIWMFSIAIKFSTKMYRDVDFAFVSNRTTSTISSIAVLVTIGVVTGITTSLLGILLRVISFFYLGADAMSYQYFYLSPQELLMSALSNTLYVILVAAIGYFFGMLVQWNKIFIVLLPTFVIGMLILEARQGGSHSLTYKVIEFFIYESSIAVFALKVIVTASILFFTTIILSKRLEVRR
;
A
#
# COMPACT_ATOMS: atom_id res chain seq x y z
N MET A 1 43.62 -16.69 8.11
CA MET A 1 43.59 -15.56 7.17
C MET A 1 43.20 -14.33 7.97
N PHE A 2 44.10 -13.35 8.01
CA PHE A 2 44.17 -12.29 9.01
C PHE A 2 42.94 -11.37 9.04
N LEU A 3 42.50 -11.07 10.27
CA LEU A 3 41.60 -9.98 10.61
C LEU A 3 42.23 -8.66 10.15
N THR A 4 41.59 -7.98 9.19
CA THR A 4 41.84 -6.56 8.97
C THR A 4 40.93 -5.77 9.92
N PRO A 5 41.44 -4.69 10.55
CA PRO A 5 40.69 -3.91 11.51
C PRO A 5 39.50 -3.26 10.81
N SER A 6 38.37 -3.31 11.49
CA SER A 6 37.08 -2.72 11.15
C SER A 6 37.23 -1.30 10.61
N ARG A 7 37.10 -1.14 9.29
CA ARG A 7 36.49 0.07 8.74
C ARG A 7 35.15 0.17 9.45
N GLU A 8 34.91 1.23 10.23
CA GLU A 8 33.60 1.50 10.82
C GLU A 8 32.57 1.27 9.72
N GLN A 9 31.88 0.13 9.77
CA GLN A 9 30.87 -0.15 8.77
C GLN A 9 29.78 0.85 9.07
N SER A 10 29.66 1.84 8.19
CA SER A 10 28.65 2.87 8.32
C SER A 10 27.31 2.16 8.49
N MET A 11 26.45 2.65 9.40
CA MET A 11 25.15 2.05 9.65
C MET A 11 24.35 1.88 8.34
N LEU A 12 24.61 2.74 7.36
CA LEU A 12 24.04 2.69 6.00
C LEU A 12 24.55 1.49 5.18
N ASP A 13 25.82 1.13 5.28
CA ASP A 13 26.39 -0.02 4.55
C ASP A 13 25.80 -1.34 5.06
N ILE A 14 25.60 -1.44 6.38
CA ILE A 14 24.94 -2.59 7.01
C ILE A 14 23.46 -2.64 6.60
N ALA A 15 22.75 -1.50 6.65
CA ALA A 15 21.35 -1.42 6.23
C ALA A 15 21.15 -1.82 4.76
N SER A 16 22.06 -1.40 3.87
CA SER A 16 22.01 -1.71 2.44
C SER A 16 22.22 -3.20 2.17
N LYS A 17 23.19 -3.84 2.85
CA LYS A 17 23.38 -5.29 2.75
C LYS A 17 22.16 -6.07 3.27
N GLN A 18 21.59 -5.64 4.39
CA GLN A 18 20.35 -6.24 4.91
C GLN A 18 19.18 -6.06 3.95
N PHE A 19 19.05 -4.90 3.32
CA PHE A 19 18.02 -4.63 2.33
C PHE A 19 18.12 -5.60 1.14
N GLN A 20 19.32 -5.79 0.58
CA GLN A 20 19.52 -6.72 -0.53
C GLN A 20 19.25 -8.18 -0.14
N TYR A 21 19.67 -8.58 1.07
CA TYR A 21 19.39 -9.92 1.58
C TYR A 21 17.89 -10.15 1.75
N LYS A 22 17.16 -9.20 2.36
CA LYS A 22 15.71 -9.27 2.54
C LYS A 22 14.99 -9.38 1.20
N LEU A 23 15.35 -8.55 0.21
CA LEU A 23 14.73 -8.62 -1.11
C LEU A 23 14.90 -9.99 -1.78
N ARG A 24 16.06 -10.63 -1.63
CA ARG A 24 16.31 -11.97 -2.18
C ARG A 24 15.58 -13.07 -1.40
N SER A 25 15.55 -12.96 -0.07
CA SER A 25 14.91 -13.96 0.80
C SER A 25 13.39 -13.92 0.72
N TYR A 26 12.80 -12.79 0.35
CA TYR A 26 11.35 -12.58 0.35
C TYR A 26 10.72 -12.64 -1.04
N PHE A 27 11.25 -13.46 -1.95
CA PHE A 27 10.68 -13.66 -3.29
C PHE A 27 9.20 -14.08 -3.23
N ASP A 28 8.82 -14.89 -2.23
CA ASP A 28 7.44 -15.33 -2.00
C ASP A 28 6.44 -14.18 -1.79
N ILE A 29 6.91 -13.01 -1.34
CA ILE A 29 6.07 -11.82 -1.18
C ILE A 29 5.60 -11.32 -2.55
N PHE A 30 6.45 -11.37 -3.58
CA PHE A 30 6.05 -10.97 -4.93
C PHE A 30 5.04 -11.94 -5.53
N ILE A 31 5.15 -13.25 -5.25
CA ILE A 31 4.15 -14.24 -5.65
C ILE A 31 2.81 -13.94 -4.97
N SER A 32 2.82 -13.63 -3.67
CA SER A 32 1.62 -13.25 -2.93
C SER A 32 0.97 -11.97 -3.49
N LEU A 33 1.76 -10.98 -3.88
CA LEU A 33 1.28 -9.76 -4.55
C LEU A 33 0.57 -10.09 -5.86
N MET A 34 1.19 -10.91 -6.71
CA MET A 34 0.61 -11.32 -7.99
C MET A 34 -0.75 -11.99 -7.80
N ILE A 35 -0.88 -12.91 -6.84
CA ILE A 35 -2.14 -13.60 -6.55
C ILE A 35 -3.23 -12.59 -6.15
N VAL A 36 -2.94 -11.67 -5.23
CA VAL A 36 -3.92 -10.68 -4.79
C VAL A 36 -4.32 -9.73 -5.92
N GLN A 37 -3.37 -9.32 -6.74
CA GLN A 37 -3.63 -8.46 -7.89
C GLN A 37 -4.49 -9.16 -8.95
N LEU A 38 -4.26 -10.45 -9.21
CA LEU A 38 -5.12 -11.25 -10.09
C LEU A 38 -6.55 -11.37 -9.56
N ILE A 39 -6.72 -11.57 -8.24
CA ILE A 39 -8.05 -11.54 -7.61
C ILE A 39 -8.70 -10.16 -7.81
N GLY A 40 -7.95 -9.07 -7.60
CA GLY A 40 -8.44 -7.72 -7.85
C GLY A 40 -8.92 -7.50 -9.28
N VAL A 41 -8.18 -8.01 -10.27
CA VAL A 41 -8.56 -7.98 -11.69
C VAL A 41 -9.86 -8.76 -11.92
N LEU A 42 -9.98 -9.97 -11.37
CA LEU A 42 -11.20 -10.79 -11.46
C LEU A 42 -12.44 -10.09 -10.91
N PHE A 43 -12.31 -9.42 -9.76
CA PHE A 43 -13.41 -8.65 -9.18
C PHE A 43 -13.74 -7.40 -9.99
N SER A 44 -12.72 -6.74 -10.57
CA SER A 44 -12.91 -5.54 -11.39
C SER A 44 -13.70 -5.80 -12.68
N PHE A 45 -13.69 -7.05 -13.20
CA PHE A 45 -14.47 -7.42 -14.39
C PHE A 45 -15.98 -7.27 -14.22
N ASN A 46 -16.51 -7.43 -13.01
CA ASN A 46 -17.94 -7.26 -12.78
C ASN A 46 -18.38 -5.79 -12.84
N GLY A 47 -17.42 -4.85 -12.92
CA GLY A 47 -17.64 -3.42 -12.85
C GLY A 47 -17.72 -2.93 -11.40
N VAL A 48 -17.32 -1.67 -11.19
CA VAL A 48 -17.45 -0.96 -9.89
C VAL A 48 -18.81 -0.30 -9.71
N GLY A 49 -19.58 -0.17 -10.78
CA GLY A 49 -20.93 0.39 -10.74
C GLY A 49 -21.69 0.16 -12.04
N SER A 50 -23.00 -0.02 -11.93
CA SER A 50 -23.91 -0.13 -13.06
C SER A 50 -25.01 0.92 -12.93
N MET A 51 -25.29 1.63 -14.03
CA MET A 51 -26.44 2.51 -14.15
C MET A 51 -27.34 1.96 -15.25
N SER A 52 -28.59 1.69 -14.92
CA SER A 52 -29.61 1.28 -15.89
C SER A 52 -30.67 2.36 -15.98
N SER A 53 -31.00 2.79 -17.20
CA SER A 53 -32.13 3.69 -17.45
C SER A 53 -32.94 3.13 -18.60
N SER A 54 -34.27 3.15 -18.47
CA SER A 54 -35.18 2.67 -19.51
C SER A 54 -36.03 3.83 -20.03
N PHE A 55 -36.15 3.96 -21.35
CA PHE A 55 -37.06 4.89 -22.00
C PHE A 55 -37.88 4.15 -23.07
N ALA A 56 -39.21 4.18 -22.92
CA ALA A 56 -40.14 3.35 -23.69
C ALA A 56 -39.75 1.85 -23.64
N ASN A 57 -39.34 1.27 -24.78
CA ASN A 57 -38.90 -0.13 -24.90
C ASN A 57 -37.36 -0.29 -25.00
N LEU A 58 -36.60 0.79 -24.83
CA LEU A 58 -35.14 0.77 -24.85
C LEU A 58 -34.61 0.78 -23.42
N THR A 59 -33.77 -0.20 -23.08
CA THR A 59 -33.05 -0.26 -21.81
C THR A 59 -31.58 0.02 -22.06
N PHE A 60 -31.08 1.10 -21.49
CA PHE A 60 -29.68 1.47 -21.50
C PHE A 60 -29.04 0.94 -20.23
N GLN A 61 -28.02 0.08 -20.38
CA GLN A 61 -27.21 -0.39 -19.27
C GLN A 61 -25.78 0.11 -19.46
N ILE A 62 -25.34 0.99 -18.56
CA ILE A 62 -23.98 1.50 -18.50
C ILE A 62 -23.26 0.76 -17.37
N ARG A 63 -22.13 0.13 -17.66
CA ARG A 63 -21.25 -0.49 -16.67
C ARG A 63 -19.93 0.26 -16.63
N THR A 64 -19.53 0.67 -15.43
CA THR A 64 -18.25 1.35 -15.20
C THR A 64 -17.23 0.30 -14.77
N ILE A 65 -16.16 0.15 -15.56
CA ILE A 65 -15.03 -0.73 -15.25
C ILE A 65 -13.85 0.17 -14.90
N SER A 66 -13.32 0.04 -13.67
CA SER A 66 -12.23 0.84 -13.12
C SER A 66 -11.17 -0.04 -12.45
N ASN A 67 -9.94 0.47 -12.33
CA ASN A 67 -8.85 -0.20 -11.62
C ASN A 67 -8.88 0.05 -10.09
N GLU A 68 -9.89 0.76 -9.59
CA GLU A 68 -10.08 1.07 -8.16
C GLU A 68 -10.10 -0.18 -7.27
N ILE A 69 -10.77 -1.25 -7.70
CA ILE A 69 -10.81 -2.49 -6.92
C ILE A 69 -9.41 -3.11 -6.82
N ILE A 70 -8.63 -3.10 -7.91
CA ILE A 70 -7.27 -3.65 -7.94
C ILE A 70 -6.37 -2.94 -6.92
N ILE A 71 -6.41 -1.60 -6.89
CA ILE A 71 -5.61 -0.83 -5.92
C ILE A 71 -6.07 -1.05 -4.49
N VAL A 72 -7.38 -1.19 -4.22
CA VAL A 72 -7.88 -1.51 -2.87
C VAL A 72 -7.35 -2.85 -2.37
N PHE A 73 -7.39 -3.90 -3.19
CA PHE A 73 -6.81 -5.20 -2.85
C PHE A 73 -5.29 -5.10 -2.60
N ALA A 74 -4.57 -4.35 -3.44
CA ALA A 74 -3.14 -4.12 -3.28
C ALA A 74 -2.82 -3.37 -1.96
N MET A 75 -3.64 -2.38 -1.58
CA MET A 75 -3.49 -1.64 -0.32
C MET A 75 -3.73 -2.54 0.90
N ILE A 76 -4.79 -3.35 0.91
CA ILE A 76 -5.08 -4.32 2.00
C ILE A 76 -3.93 -5.31 2.16
N TRP A 77 -3.41 -5.80 1.03
CA TRP A 77 -2.25 -6.69 1.02
C TRP A 77 -0.99 -6.01 1.55
N MET A 78 -0.69 -4.79 1.08
CA MET A 78 0.48 -4.04 1.53
C MET A 78 0.43 -3.75 3.03
N PHE A 79 -0.74 -3.39 3.55
CA PHE A 79 -0.96 -3.21 4.97
C PHE A 79 -0.62 -4.48 5.77
N SER A 80 -1.08 -5.63 5.28
CA SER A 80 -0.82 -6.93 5.90
C SER A 80 0.67 -7.29 5.90
N ILE A 81 1.38 -7.03 4.79
CA ILE A 81 2.83 -7.25 4.69
C ILE A 81 3.60 -6.30 5.61
N ALA A 82 3.20 -5.03 5.67
CA ALA A 82 3.83 -4.05 6.55
C ALA A 82 3.71 -4.45 8.03
N ILE A 83 2.54 -4.96 8.46
CA ILE A 83 2.39 -5.52 9.81
C ILE A 83 3.32 -6.73 10.01
N LYS A 84 3.40 -7.67 9.05
CA LYS A 84 4.31 -8.83 9.16
C LYS A 84 5.77 -8.41 9.33
N PHE A 85 6.24 -7.41 8.58
CA PHE A 85 7.60 -6.87 8.69
C PHE A 85 7.89 -6.24 10.05
N SER A 86 6.87 -5.76 10.75
CA SER A 86 7.03 -5.27 12.12
C SER A 86 7.17 -6.40 13.15
N THR A 87 6.82 -7.65 12.84
CA THR A 87 6.78 -8.73 13.83
C THR A 87 8.17 -9.21 14.25
N LYS A 88 8.26 -9.82 15.43
CA LYS A 88 9.54 -10.32 15.99
C LYS A 88 10.19 -11.38 15.09
N MET A 89 9.42 -12.31 14.53
CA MET A 89 9.94 -13.41 13.70
C MET A 89 10.65 -12.92 12.42
N TYR A 90 10.10 -11.92 11.72
CA TYR A 90 10.71 -11.34 10.52
C TYR A 90 11.89 -10.40 10.84
N ARG A 91 11.99 -9.92 12.09
CA ARG A 91 13.13 -9.12 12.58
C ARG A 91 14.26 -9.99 13.09
N ASP A 92 13.96 -11.17 13.63
CA ASP A 92 14.97 -12.02 14.27
C ASP A 92 15.87 -12.75 13.24
N VAL A 93 15.41 -12.90 11.99
CA VAL A 93 16.24 -13.41 10.86
C VAL A 93 17.45 -12.49 10.59
N ASP A 94 17.41 -11.23 11.03
CA ASP A 94 18.49 -10.26 10.84
C ASP A 94 19.66 -10.41 11.84
N PHE A 95 19.50 -11.15 12.95
CA PHE A 95 20.54 -11.26 13.99
C PHE A 95 21.73 -12.16 13.62
N ALA A 96 21.68 -12.86 12.48
CA ALA A 96 22.85 -13.53 11.93
C ALA A 96 23.94 -12.53 11.46
N PHE A 97 23.57 -11.27 11.23
CA PHE A 97 24.48 -10.17 10.93
C PHE A 97 24.51 -9.23 12.13
N VAL A 98 25.71 -8.78 12.54
CA VAL A 98 25.93 -7.79 13.62
C VAL A 98 25.14 -6.52 13.29
N SER A 99 23.89 -6.44 13.78
CA SER A 99 22.95 -5.43 13.37
C SER A 99 22.26 -4.82 14.57
N ASN A 100 22.24 -3.48 14.60
CA ASN A 100 21.48 -2.75 15.58
C ASN A 100 20.01 -2.63 15.13
N ARG A 101 19.10 -2.51 16.10
CA ARG A 101 17.65 -2.50 15.89
C ARG A 101 17.17 -1.37 14.98
N THR A 102 17.83 -0.22 15.04
CA THR A 102 17.59 0.90 14.13
C THR A 102 17.91 0.55 12.69
N THR A 103 19.01 -0.16 12.47
CA THR A 103 19.49 -0.58 11.13
C THR A 103 18.52 -1.56 10.49
N SER A 104 18.03 -2.55 11.26
CA SER A 104 16.98 -3.48 10.80
C SER A 104 15.66 -2.76 10.51
N THR A 105 15.28 -1.76 11.30
CA THR A 105 14.06 -0.96 11.08
C THR A 105 14.17 -0.14 9.79
N ILE A 106 15.29 0.56 9.58
CA ILE A 106 15.56 1.36 8.36
C ILE A 106 15.57 0.45 7.13
N SER A 107 16.24 -0.69 7.21
CA SER A 107 16.26 -1.70 6.13
C SER A 107 14.84 -2.19 5.80
N SER A 108 14.01 -2.45 6.81
CA SER A 108 12.62 -2.88 6.61
C SER A 108 11.77 -1.79 5.95
N ILE A 109 11.93 -0.54 6.35
CA ILE A 109 11.26 0.61 5.71
C ILE A 109 11.68 0.70 4.23
N ALA A 110 12.98 0.58 3.93
CA ALA A 110 13.47 0.59 2.56
C ALA A 110 12.85 -0.53 1.71
N VAL A 111 12.76 -1.75 2.24
CA VAL A 111 12.10 -2.88 1.56
C VAL A 111 10.62 -2.58 1.30
N LEU A 112 9.89 -2.05 2.29
CA LEU A 112 8.48 -1.70 2.12
C LEU A 112 8.27 -0.61 1.06
N VAL A 113 9.14 0.40 1.01
CA VAL A 113 9.08 1.43 -0.03
C VAL A 113 9.33 0.82 -1.41
N THR A 114 10.32 -0.05 -1.56
CA THR A 114 10.58 -0.74 -2.85
C THR A 114 9.42 -1.60 -3.30
N ILE A 115 8.85 -2.41 -2.39
CA ILE A 115 7.66 -3.22 -2.69
C ILE A 115 6.49 -2.31 -3.06
N GLY A 116 6.29 -1.21 -2.34
CA GLY A 116 5.22 -0.26 -2.64
C GLY A 116 5.33 0.37 -4.03
N VAL A 117 6.55 0.72 -4.48
CA VAL A 117 6.82 1.19 -5.84
C VAL A 117 6.47 0.11 -6.88
N VAL A 118 6.93 -1.12 -6.66
CA VAL A 118 6.61 -2.24 -7.56
C VAL A 118 5.10 -2.45 -7.63
N THR A 119 4.41 -2.49 -6.49
CA THR A 119 2.96 -2.65 -6.41
C THR A 119 2.21 -1.51 -7.11
N GLY A 120 2.63 -0.25 -6.95
CA GLY A 120 1.99 0.88 -7.61
C GLY A 120 2.12 0.83 -9.13
N ILE A 121 3.31 0.46 -9.63
CA ILE A 121 3.55 0.29 -11.07
C ILE A 121 2.75 -0.89 -11.60
N THR A 122 2.80 -2.07 -10.96
CA THR A 122 2.10 -3.26 -11.47
C THR A 122 0.58 -3.07 -11.44
N THR A 123 0.00 -2.46 -10.42
CA THR A 123 -1.44 -2.14 -10.38
C THR A 123 -1.86 -1.25 -11.55
N SER A 124 -1.02 -0.29 -11.95
CA SER A 124 -1.30 0.62 -13.06
C SER A 124 -1.24 -0.10 -14.41
N LEU A 125 -0.27 -0.99 -14.59
CA LEU A 125 -0.17 -1.87 -15.76
C LEU A 125 -1.35 -2.85 -15.84
N LEU A 126 -1.81 -3.38 -14.71
CA LEU A 126 -3.01 -4.22 -14.67
C LEU A 126 -4.28 -3.45 -15.00
N GLY A 127 -4.33 -2.14 -14.73
CA GLY A 127 -5.38 -1.27 -15.22
C GLY A 127 -5.47 -1.23 -16.75
N ILE A 128 -4.31 -1.20 -17.44
CA ILE A 128 -4.27 -1.33 -18.91
C ILE A 128 -4.72 -2.73 -19.34
N LEU A 129 -4.20 -3.78 -18.68
CA LEU A 129 -4.57 -5.16 -18.98
C LEU A 129 -6.08 -5.38 -18.86
N LEU A 130 -6.71 -4.82 -17.82
CA LEU A 130 -8.15 -4.88 -17.62
C LEU A 130 -8.90 -4.28 -18.81
N ARG A 131 -8.48 -3.10 -19.30
CA ARG A 131 -9.09 -2.46 -20.48
C ARG A 131 -8.98 -3.34 -21.72
N VAL A 132 -7.82 -3.96 -21.96
CA VAL A 132 -7.60 -4.86 -23.10
C VAL A 132 -8.53 -6.07 -23.02
N ILE A 133 -8.63 -6.71 -21.86
CA ILE A 133 -9.50 -7.88 -21.70
C ILE A 133 -10.99 -7.48 -21.84
N SER A 134 -11.40 -6.35 -21.26
CA SER A 134 -12.76 -5.84 -21.39
C SER A 134 -13.13 -5.52 -22.84
N PHE A 135 -12.19 -5.01 -23.64
CA PHE A 135 -12.39 -4.77 -25.08
C PHE A 135 -12.66 -6.07 -25.84
N PHE A 136 -11.89 -7.14 -25.58
CA PHE A 136 -12.12 -8.44 -26.21
C PHE A 136 -13.42 -9.12 -25.76
N TYR A 137 -13.88 -8.87 -24.53
CA TYR A 137 -15.09 -9.51 -23.99
C TYR A 137 -16.39 -8.80 -24.37
N LEU A 138 -16.42 -7.45 -24.31
CA LEU A 138 -17.64 -6.66 -24.54
C LEU A 138 -17.80 -6.22 -26.00
N GLY A 139 -16.74 -6.27 -26.81
CA GLY A 139 -16.75 -5.83 -28.21
C GLY A 139 -16.53 -4.32 -28.38
N ALA A 140 -16.09 -3.92 -29.57
CA ALA A 140 -15.71 -2.54 -29.89
C ALA A 140 -16.89 -1.55 -29.82
N ASP A 141 -18.10 -2.01 -30.07
CA ASP A 141 -19.32 -1.17 -30.10
C ASP A 141 -19.84 -0.81 -28.70
N ALA A 142 -19.41 -1.55 -27.67
CA ALA A 142 -19.81 -1.33 -26.28
C ALA A 142 -18.90 -0.33 -25.54
N MET A 143 -17.81 0.13 -26.16
CA MET A 143 -16.84 1.03 -25.56
C MET A 143 -16.80 2.37 -26.29
N SER A 144 -16.92 3.46 -25.55
CA SER A 144 -16.66 4.78 -26.12
C SER A 144 -15.17 4.90 -26.47
N TYR A 145 -14.90 5.19 -27.75
CA TYR A 145 -13.56 5.33 -28.34
C TYR A 145 -12.62 6.25 -27.55
N GLN A 146 -13.21 7.23 -26.86
CA GLN A 146 -12.50 8.26 -26.09
C GLN A 146 -11.86 7.71 -24.78
N TYR A 147 -12.34 6.58 -24.25
CA TYR A 147 -11.84 5.99 -23.01
C TYR A 147 -10.89 4.80 -23.23
N PHE A 148 -10.74 4.35 -24.49
CA PHE A 148 -9.81 3.28 -24.83
C PHE A 148 -8.36 3.77 -24.86
N TYR A 149 -8.13 4.96 -25.40
CA TYR A 149 -6.80 5.57 -25.46
C TYR A 149 -6.41 6.16 -24.10
N LEU A 150 -5.41 5.58 -23.45
CA LEU A 150 -4.78 6.15 -22.27
C LEU A 150 -3.56 6.96 -22.70
N SER A 151 -3.50 8.24 -22.35
CA SER A 151 -2.31 9.03 -22.62
C SER A 151 -1.14 8.53 -21.76
N PRO A 152 0.12 8.55 -22.24
CA PRO A 152 1.28 8.18 -21.43
C PRO A 152 1.37 8.99 -20.12
N GLN A 153 0.91 10.24 -20.16
CA GLN A 153 0.83 11.10 -18.99
C GLN A 153 -0.15 10.57 -17.94
N GLU A 154 -1.35 10.12 -18.33
CA GLU A 154 -2.31 9.51 -17.40
C GLU A 154 -1.78 8.21 -16.80
N LEU A 155 -1.05 7.42 -17.58
CA LEU A 155 -0.40 6.21 -17.06
C LEU A 155 0.63 6.55 -15.98
N LEU A 156 1.50 7.52 -16.22
CA LEU A 156 2.50 7.95 -15.24
C LEU A 156 1.85 8.55 -13.98
N MET A 157 0.79 9.35 -14.15
CA MET A 157 0.04 9.91 -13.02
C MET A 157 -0.64 8.81 -12.19
N SER A 158 -1.24 7.81 -12.83
CA SER A 158 -1.85 6.68 -12.13
C SER A 158 -0.80 5.83 -11.40
N ALA A 159 0.36 5.57 -12.01
CA ALA A 159 1.47 4.84 -11.39
C ALA A 159 2.04 5.58 -10.18
N LEU A 160 2.25 6.89 -10.28
CA LEU A 160 2.72 7.71 -9.19
C LEU A 160 1.69 7.77 -8.04
N SER A 161 0.42 8.00 -8.37
CA SER A 161 -0.66 8.05 -7.37
C SER A 161 -0.82 6.72 -6.62
N ASN A 162 -0.87 5.61 -7.36
CA ASN A 162 -0.96 4.26 -6.79
C ASN A 162 0.24 3.95 -5.89
N THR A 163 1.45 4.31 -6.32
CA THR A 163 2.67 4.13 -5.53
C THR A 163 2.60 4.89 -4.21
N LEU A 164 2.19 6.16 -4.26
CA LEU A 164 2.07 7.01 -3.07
C LEU A 164 1.03 6.46 -2.08
N TYR A 165 -0.15 6.06 -2.56
CA TYR A 165 -1.17 5.45 -1.70
C TYR A 165 -0.67 4.17 -1.04
N VAL A 166 -0.01 3.29 -1.80
CA VAL A 166 0.52 2.03 -1.27
C VAL A 166 1.62 2.29 -0.23
N ILE A 167 2.51 3.25 -0.46
CA ILE A 167 3.54 3.66 0.52
C ILE A 167 2.91 4.23 1.79
N LEU A 168 1.87 5.06 1.66
CA LEU A 168 1.15 5.61 2.81
C LEU A 168 0.54 4.48 3.66
N VAL A 169 -0.15 3.55 3.01
CA VAL A 169 -0.76 2.39 3.68
C VAL A 169 0.30 1.49 4.32
N ALA A 170 1.44 1.31 3.66
CA ALA A 170 2.58 0.61 4.23
C ALA A 170 3.12 1.30 5.50
N ALA A 171 3.22 2.64 5.48
CA ALA A 171 3.68 3.40 6.63
C ALA A 171 2.71 3.26 7.82
N ILE A 172 1.40 3.32 7.58
CA ILE A 172 0.37 3.11 8.61
C ILE A 172 0.45 1.68 9.16
N GLY A 173 0.49 0.67 8.29
CA GLY A 173 0.57 -0.73 8.70
C GLY A 173 1.84 -1.05 9.49
N TYR A 174 2.99 -0.52 9.07
CA TYR A 174 4.25 -0.72 9.79
C TYR A 174 4.25 -0.03 11.15
N PHE A 175 3.70 1.19 11.23
CA PHE A 175 3.54 1.93 12.48
C PHE A 175 2.64 1.19 13.47
N PHE A 176 1.45 0.76 13.04
CA PHE A 176 0.52 -0.03 13.87
C PHE A 176 1.12 -1.37 14.31
N GLY A 177 1.80 -2.05 13.40
CA GLY A 177 2.54 -3.26 13.72
C GLY A 177 3.59 -3.01 14.82
N MET A 178 4.31 -1.90 14.75
CA MET A 178 5.30 -1.52 15.76
C MET A 178 4.67 -1.10 17.11
N LEU A 179 3.50 -0.46 17.11
CA LEU A 179 2.74 -0.19 18.34
C LEU A 179 2.32 -1.49 19.05
N VAL A 180 1.86 -2.49 18.30
CA VAL A 180 1.54 -3.83 18.82
C VAL A 180 2.75 -4.50 19.45
N GLN A 181 3.92 -4.35 18.83
CA GLN A 181 5.17 -4.88 19.37
C GLN A 181 5.67 -4.10 20.60
N TRP A 182 5.29 -2.83 20.70
CA TRP A 182 5.59 -2.01 21.87
C TRP A 182 4.77 -2.43 23.08
N ASN A 183 3.45 -2.56 22.93
CA ASN A 183 2.56 -3.09 23.96
C ASN A 183 1.51 -4.02 23.34
N LYS A 184 1.41 -5.26 23.83
CA LYS A 184 0.46 -6.27 23.30
C LYS A 184 -1.01 -5.85 23.46
N ILE A 185 -1.34 -4.89 24.32
CA ILE A 185 -2.71 -4.36 24.46
C ILE A 185 -3.24 -3.76 23.14
N PHE A 186 -2.36 -3.26 22.28
CA PHE A 186 -2.73 -2.72 20.97
C PHE A 186 -3.28 -3.77 20.01
N ILE A 187 -3.09 -5.07 20.27
CA ILE A 187 -3.71 -6.16 19.49
C ILE A 187 -5.23 -6.07 19.57
N VAL A 188 -5.77 -5.73 20.74
CA VAL A 188 -7.23 -5.59 20.95
C VAL A 188 -7.65 -4.15 20.68
N LEU A 189 -6.87 -3.18 21.15
CA LEU A 189 -7.24 -1.76 21.08
C LEU A 189 -7.37 -1.25 19.64
N LEU A 190 -6.48 -1.66 18.71
CA LEU A 190 -6.53 -1.18 17.32
C LEU A 190 -7.78 -1.67 16.58
N PRO A 191 -8.12 -2.98 16.54
CA PRO A 191 -9.37 -3.43 15.94
C PRO A 191 -10.61 -2.82 16.61
N THR A 192 -10.64 -2.72 17.94
CA THR A 192 -11.77 -2.12 18.65
C THR A 192 -11.94 -0.64 18.29
N PHE A 193 -10.85 0.11 18.14
CA PHE A 193 -10.89 1.51 17.73
C PHE A 193 -11.41 1.67 16.29
N VAL A 194 -10.93 0.85 15.35
CA VAL A 194 -11.37 0.88 13.95
C VAL A 194 -12.85 0.51 13.83
N ILE A 195 -13.28 -0.60 14.45
CA ILE A 195 -14.68 -1.04 14.43
C ILE A 195 -15.58 -0.02 15.16
N GLY A 196 -15.12 0.52 16.29
CA GLY A 196 -15.83 1.54 17.04
C GLY A 196 -16.07 2.81 16.22
N MET A 197 -15.05 3.29 15.50
CA MET A 197 -15.18 4.41 14.56
C MET A 197 -16.23 4.10 13.48
N LEU A 198 -16.13 2.96 12.81
CA LEU A 198 -17.07 2.59 11.74
C LEU A 198 -18.53 2.54 12.22
N ILE A 199 -18.78 2.02 13.43
CA ILE A 199 -20.13 1.98 14.02
C ILE A 199 -20.65 3.39 14.33
N LEU A 200 -19.81 4.27 14.89
CA LEU A 200 -20.20 5.64 15.19
C LEU A 200 -20.53 6.41 13.91
N GLU A 201 -19.77 6.17 12.85
CA GLU A 201 -19.96 6.82 11.55
C GLU A 201 -21.22 6.37 10.84
N ALA A 202 -21.51 5.07 10.88
CA ALA A 202 -22.76 4.51 10.38
C ALA A 202 -23.99 5.13 11.07
N ARG A 203 -23.85 5.59 12.32
CA ARG A 203 -24.94 6.23 13.08
C ARG A 203 -25.10 7.73 12.82
N GLN A 204 -24.02 8.44 12.48
CA GLN A 204 -24.03 9.91 12.35
C GLN A 204 -24.29 10.43 10.92
N GLY A 205 -24.60 9.56 9.96
CA GLY A 205 -24.95 9.99 8.60
C GLY A 205 -23.78 10.57 7.78
N GLY A 206 -22.54 10.22 8.13
CA GLY A 206 -21.34 10.38 7.29
C GLY A 206 -20.78 11.79 7.05
N SER A 207 -21.57 12.86 7.18
CA SER A 207 -21.18 14.19 6.70
C SER A 207 -20.24 14.99 7.64
N HIS A 208 -20.10 14.60 8.91
CA HIS A 208 -19.22 15.26 9.89
C HIS A 208 -18.15 14.33 10.49
N SER A 209 -17.94 13.14 9.91
CA SER A 209 -17.02 12.17 10.50
C SER A 209 -15.55 12.55 10.32
N LEU A 210 -14.73 12.11 11.28
CA LEU A 210 -13.28 12.23 11.20
C LEU A 210 -12.71 11.44 10.01
N THR A 211 -13.25 10.25 9.69
CA THR A 211 -12.83 9.51 8.49
C THR A 211 -13.13 10.26 7.21
N TYR A 212 -14.31 10.87 7.07
CA TYR A 212 -14.67 11.62 5.86
C TYR A 212 -13.66 12.73 5.62
N LYS A 213 -13.31 13.51 6.66
CA LYS A 213 -12.30 14.57 6.57
C LYS A 213 -10.92 14.06 6.22
N VAL A 214 -10.50 12.92 6.77
CA VAL A 214 -9.20 12.30 6.44
C VAL A 214 -9.18 11.80 5.00
N ILE A 215 -10.23 11.14 4.55
CA ILE A 215 -10.38 10.67 3.17
C ILE A 215 -10.41 11.86 2.21
N GLU A 216 -11.19 12.89 2.54
CA GLU A 216 -11.32 14.12 1.76
C GLU A 216 -9.96 14.82 1.59
N PHE A 217 -9.19 14.91 2.68
CA PHE A 217 -7.86 15.52 2.69
C PHE A 217 -6.87 14.89 1.70
N PHE A 218 -6.98 13.57 1.46
CA PHE A 218 -6.09 12.84 0.54
C PHE A 218 -6.70 12.63 -0.86
N ILE A 219 -8.01 12.42 -0.99
CA ILE A 219 -8.64 12.04 -2.26
C ILE A 219 -9.07 13.24 -3.10
N TYR A 220 -9.59 14.31 -2.49
CA TYR A 220 -10.17 15.43 -3.23
C TYR A 220 -9.16 16.51 -3.63
N GLU A 221 -7.87 16.20 -3.60
CA GLU A 221 -6.83 17.13 -4.01
C GLU A 221 -6.69 17.19 -5.53
N SER A 222 -6.84 18.39 -6.11
CA SER A 222 -6.77 18.58 -7.56
C SER A 222 -5.33 18.52 -8.10
N SER A 223 -4.35 18.89 -7.27
CA SER A 223 -2.94 18.95 -7.66
C SER A 223 -2.17 17.72 -7.20
N ILE A 224 -1.63 16.97 -8.16
CA ILE A 224 -0.80 15.79 -7.89
C ILE A 224 0.43 16.11 -7.05
N ALA A 225 1.00 17.31 -7.20
CA ALA A 225 2.18 17.73 -6.44
C ALA A 225 1.84 17.97 -4.96
N VAL A 226 0.70 18.60 -4.68
CA VAL A 226 0.23 18.84 -3.31
C VAL A 226 -0.15 17.51 -2.65
N PHE A 227 -0.83 16.63 -3.39
CA PHE A 227 -1.11 15.27 -2.95
C PHE A 227 0.18 14.51 -2.60
N ALA A 228 1.18 14.51 -3.49
CA ALA A 228 2.46 13.85 -3.26
C ALA A 228 3.16 14.38 -2.01
N LEU A 229 3.17 15.71 -1.81
CA LEU A 229 3.74 16.32 -0.63
C LEU A 229 3.03 15.87 0.65
N LYS A 230 1.69 15.90 0.67
CA LYS A 230 0.87 15.44 1.82
C LYS A 230 1.21 13.99 2.19
N VAL A 231 1.28 13.11 1.18
CA VAL A 231 1.58 11.71 1.39
C VAL A 231 3.00 11.50 1.89
N ILE A 232 4.01 12.12 1.26
CA ILE A 232 5.41 11.99 1.65
C ILE A 232 5.61 12.48 3.08
N VAL A 233 5.09 13.66 3.43
CA VAL A 233 5.20 14.21 4.79
C VAL A 233 4.55 13.28 5.81
N THR A 234 3.34 12.79 5.54
CA THR A 234 2.62 11.88 6.43
C THR A 234 3.38 10.56 6.62
N ALA A 235 3.83 9.94 5.53
CA ALA A 235 4.60 8.70 5.57
C ALA A 235 5.93 8.87 6.30
N SER A 236 6.64 9.98 6.07
CA SER A 236 7.89 10.31 6.77
C SER A 236 7.67 10.45 8.27
N ILE A 237 6.61 11.13 8.72
CA ILE A 237 6.27 11.26 10.15
C ILE A 237 6.00 9.89 10.77
N LEU A 238 5.23 9.03 10.10
CA LEU A 238 4.90 7.69 10.59
C LEU A 238 6.16 6.80 10.69
N PHE A 239 7.00 6.79 9.65
CA PHE A 239 8.25 6.03 9.66
C PHE A 239 9.24 6.56 10.70
N PHE A 240 9.37 7.88 10.84
CA PHE A 240 10.23 8.49 11.84
C PHE A 240 9.80 8.14 13.27
N THR A 241 8.50 8.23 13.55
CA THR A 241 7.93 7.81 14.84
C THR A 241 8.20 6.33 15.11
N THR A 242 8.12 5.50 14.06
CA THR A 242 8.42 4.08 14.16
C THR A 242 9.88 3.80 14.53
N ILE A 243 10.83 4.57 13.95
CA ILE A 243 12.25 4.47 14.30
C ILE A 243 12.47 4.81 15.78
N ILE A 244 11.81 5.86 16.29
CA ILE A 244 11.90 6.26 17.72
C ILE A 244 11.35 5.15 18.62
N LEU A 245 10.17 4.61 18.29
CA LEU A 245 9.57 3.51 19.04
C LEU A 245 10.48 2.27 19.06
N SER A 246 11.13 1.99 17.94
CA SER A 246 12.06 0.85 17.81
C SER A 246 13.24 0.98 18.77
N LYS A 247 13.84 2.17 18.92
CA LYS A 247 14.93 2.43 19.88
C LYS A 247 14.54 2.14 21.33
N ARG A 248 13.32 2.54 21.75
CA ARG A 248 12.86 2.32 23.13
C ARG A 248 12.69 0.85 23.50
N LEU A 249 12.48 0.00 22.52
CA LEU A 249 12.35 -1.44 22.72
C LEU A 249 13.71 -2.14 22.89
N GLU A 250 14.82 -1.47 22.61
CA GLU A 250 16.20 -1.98 22.80
C GLU A 250 16.59 -2.03 24.28
N VAL A 251 16.06 -1.10 25.09
CA VAL A 251 16.44 -0.91 26.51
C VAL A 251 15.78 -1.93 27.46
N ARG A 252 14.78 -2.70 27.00
CA ARG A 252 14.01 -3.65 27.84
C ARG A 252 14.46 -5.10 27.72
N ARG A 253 15.76 -5.35 27.53
CA ARG A 253 16.36 -6.68 27.70
C ARG A 253 17.32 -6.67 28.88
#